data_AF-A0A941TWR8-F1
#
_entry.id   AF-A0A941TWR8-F1
#
_cell.length_a   1.000
_cell.length_b   1.000
_cell.length_c   1.000
_cell.angle_alpha   90.00
_cell.angle_beta   90.00
_cell.angle_gamma   90.00
#
_symmetry.space_group_name_H-M   'P 1'
#
loop_
_entity.id
_entity.type
_entity.pdbx_description
1 polymer ?
#
loop_
_entity_poly.entity_id
_entity_poly.type
_entity_poly.pdbx_seq_one_letter_code
_entity_poly.pdbx_strand_id
1 'polypeptide(L)'
;MSGWRLAWLWCAALAGFLAAAEGAARLDDRLFHGVPFFANPSYDDLFVRDDLGRRGRPNAQFGKWQLNRFGFRGPEITLLPRHGCTRIAVMGASETFGYDESPGHEFPALLGAKLAGRGCIEVVNVAVVGMTTGTMVSYWRNWVSRFQPDLVVVYSSPLFYLASDEPPQAAAAAPPAAPAEAAPMPAPAPLPGHPFSSRFVKRLRGVIHAAVPAWVWMAVSRHQVEQKLAGLPPEALIHAPRAAGLAAYEHDLVRLIAAVRAQGARVVLVTHAQRAELPLAPRALPDLWEERTWVPQADLPVFIEFDRAANAVTQRVAAREEVPVIDAAAQLNGCWDCFGDLNHFVDRGAERMADLLARQLPLPQRGQ
;
A
#
# COMPACT_ATOMS: atom_id res chain seq x y z
N MET A 1 -10.86 -29.64 -50.54
CA MET A 1 -9.89 -28.64 -50.07
C MET A 1 -8.83 -29.36 -49.25
N SER A 2 -7.54 -29.17 -49.53
CA SER A 2 -6.46 -29.82 -48.78
C SER A 2 -6.47 -29.38 -47.31
N GLY A 3 -6.20 -30.30 -46.39
CA GLY A 3 -6.20 -30.03 -44.94
C GLY A 3 -5.33 -28.84 -44.53
N TRP A 4 -4.28 -28.53 -45.31
CA TRP A 4 -3.44 -27.36 -45.10
C TRP A 4 -4.18 -26.03 -45.29
N ARG A 5 -5.06 -25.90 -46.29
CA ARG A 5 -5.81 -24.64 -46.53
C ARG A 5 -6.79 -24.37 -45.41
N LEU A 6 -7.43 -25.41 -44.89
CA LEU A 6 -8.36 -25.30 -43.77
C LEU A 6 -7.63 -24.91 -42.49
N ALA A 7 -6.48 -25.52 -42.19
CA ALA A 7 -5.65 -25.16 -41.04
C ALA A 7 -5.19 -23.69 -41.11
N TRP A 8 -4.74 -23.22 -42.29
CA TRP A 8 -4.35 -21.82 -42.49
C TRP A 8 -5.51 -20.84 -42.28
N LEU A 9 -6.72 -21.17 -42.75
CA LEU A 9 -7.90 -20.34 -42.52
C LEU A 9 -8.24 -20.23 -41.03
N TRP A 10 -8.16 -21.33 -40.28
CA TRP A 10 -8.38 -21.32 -38.82
C TRP A 10 -7.31 -20.51 -38.08
N CYS A 11 -6.03 -20.67 -38.43
CA CYS A 11 -4.96 -19.86 -37.85
C CYS A 11 -5.14 -18.36 -38.14
N ALA A 12 -5.50 -18.00 -39.38
CA ALA A 12 -5.76 -16.62 -39.76
C ALA A 12 -6.98 -16.04 -39.02
N ALA A 13 -8.07 -16.81 -38.89
CA ALA A 13 -9.25 -16.41 -38.13
C ALA A 13 -8.93 -16.20 -36.65
N LEU A 14 -8.17 -17.10 -36.03
CA LEU A 14 -7.73 -16.96 -34.64
C LEU A 14 -6.84 -15.73 -34.44
N ALA A 15 -5.87 -15.52 -35.34
CA ALA A 15 -5.00 -14.34 -35.29
C ALA A 15 -5.80 -13.04 -35.44
N GLY A 16 -6.76 -12.99 -36.37
CA GLY A 16 -7.66 -11.85 -36.56
C GLY A 16 -8.52 -11.58 -35.32
N PHE A 17 -9.07 -12.63 -34.71
CA PHE A 17 -9.83 -12.52 -33.46
C PHE A 17 -8.97 -11.96 -32.32
N LEU A 18 -7.77 -12.49 -32.10
CA LEU A 18 -6.86 -12.03 -31.03
C LEU A 18 -6.42 -10.58 -31.25
N ALA A 19 -6.15 -10.19 -32.50
CA ALA A 19 -5.82 -8.81 -32.84
C ALA A 19 -7.00 -7.86 -32.60
N ALA A 20 -8.22 -8.26 -32.97
CA ALA A 20 -9.43 -7.49 -32.70
C ALA A 20 -9.71 -7.36 -31.19
N ALA A 21 -9.52 -8.44 -30.42
CA ALA A 21 -9.69 -8.45 -28.98
C ALA A 21 -8.68 -7.54 -28.26
N GLU A 22 -7.40 -7.57 -28.68
CA GLU A 22 -6.37 -6.66 -28.18
C GLU A 22 -6.67 -5.20 -28.57
N GLY A 23 -7.11 -4.96 -29.81
CA GLY A 23 -7.50 -3.64 -30.28
C GLY A 23 -8.69 -3.06 -29.49
N ALA A 24 -9.70 -3.88 -29.21
CA ALA A 24 -10.84 -3.51 -28.37
C ALA A 24 -10.40 -3.19 -26.94
N ALA A 25 -9.57 -4.02 -26.32
CA ALA A 25 -9.05 -3.76 -24.97
C ALA A 25 -8.22 -2.46 -24.90
N ARG A 26 -7.43 -2.16 -25.94
CA ARG A 26 -6.66 -0.91 -26.05
C ARG A 26 -7.55 0.31 -26.27
N LEU A 27 -8.60 0.18 -27.07
CA LEU A 27 -9.57 1.23 -27.31
C LEU A 27 -10.35 1.56 -26.03
N ASP A 28 -10.81 0.54 -25.32
CA ASP A 28 -11.54 0.66 -24.06
C ASP A 28 -10.69 1.39 -23.00
N ASP A 29 -9.45 0.96 -22.78
CA ASP A 29 -8.51 1.66 -21.90
C ASP A 29 -8.25 3.11 -22.31
N ARG A 30 -8.23 3.41 -23.60
CA ARG A 30 -8.06 4.79 -24.07
C ARG A 30 -9.29 5.64 -23.73
N LEU A 31 -10.49 5.08 -23.86
CA LEU A 31 -11.75 5.79 -23.64
C LEU A 31 -12.06 5.99 -22.15
N PHE A 32 -11.85 4.97 -21.33
CA PHE A 32 -12.26 4.97 -19.92
C PHE A 32 -11.11 5.22 -18.94
N HIS A 33 -9.87 4.99 -19.36
CA HIS A 33 -8.69 5.11 -18.49
C HIS A 33 -7.62 6.06 -19.05
N GLY A 34 -7.86 6.73 -20.18
CA GLY A 34 -6.92 7.71 -20.75
C GLY A 34 -5.58 7.13 -21.21
N VAL A 35 -5.45 5.80 -21.29
CA VAL A 35 -4.17 5.16 -21.63
C VAL A 35 -3.93 5.27 -23.14
N PRO A 36 -2.77 5.78 -23.60
CA PRO A 36 -2.45 5.83 -25.02
C PRO A 36 -2.54 4.45 -25.67
N PHE A 37 -3.04 4.39 -26.91
CA PHE A 37 -3.38 3.12 -27.58
C PHE A 37 -2.19 2.15 -27.67
N PHE A 38 -0.99 2.66 -27.96
CA PHE A 38 0.23 1.84 -28.09
C PHE A 38 1.05 1.72 -26.81
N ALA A 39 0.66 2.40 -25.72
CA ALA A 39 1.38 2.29 -24.45
C ALA A 39 1.17 0.90 -23.81
N ASN A 40 2.08 0.50 -22.94
CA ASN A 40 1.95 -0.71 -22.11
C ASN A 40 2.25 -0.33 -20.65
N PRO A 41 1.37 0.46 -20.01
CA PRO A 41 1.67 0.92 -18.67
C PRO A 41 1.80 -0.28 -17.72
N SER A 42 2.70 -0.15 -16.76
CA SER A 42 2.95 -1.11 -15.69
C SER A 42 2.60 -0.48 -14.35
N TYR A 43 2.36 -1.33 -13.36
CA TYR A 43 2.19 -0.94 -11.97
C TYR A 43 3.38 -0.09 -11.47
N ASP A 44 4.59 -0.42 -11.92
CA ASP A 44 5.80 0.30 -11.57
C ASP A 44 5.85 1.74 -12.10
N ASP A 45 5.01 2.09 -13.09
CA ASP A 45 4.93 3.48 -13.60
C ASP A 45 4.35 4.45 -12.58
N LEU A 46 3.62 3.95 -11.57
CA LEU A 46 3.14 4.75 -10.45
C LEU A 46 4.28 5.29 -9.58
N PHE A 47 5.48 4.74 -9.67
CA PHE A 47 6.56 5.06 -8.77
C PHE A 47 7.81 5.55 -9.51
N VAL A 48 8.61 6.33 -8.78
CA VAL A 48 10.00 6.60 -9.11
C VAL A 48 10.87 6.12 -7.96
N ARG A 49 12.07 5.66 -8.30
CA ARG A 49 13.14 5.38 -7.36
C ARG A 49 14.31 6.26 -7.75
N ASP A 50 14.60 7.25 -6.92
CA ASP A 50 15.69 8.20 -7.10
C ASP A 50 16.56 8.23 -5.82
N ASP A 51 17.50 9.17 -5.76
CA ASP A 51 18.40 9.33 -4.62
C ASP A 51 17.65 9.67 -3.31
N LEU A 52 16.40 10.11 -3.40
CA LEU A 52 15.54 10.40 -2.25
C LEU A 52 14.75 9.17 -1.77
N GLY A 53 14.82 8.06 -2.51
CA GLY A 53 14.14 6.81 -2.22
C GLY A 53 12.98 6.51 -3.19
N ARG A 54 12.05 5.66 -2.75
CA ARG A 54 10.84 5.32 -3.52
C ARG A 54 9.72 6.30 -3.16
N ARG A 55 9.10 6.90 -4.18
CA ARG A 55 7.93 7.79 -4.04
C ARG A 55 7.00 7.66 -5.24
N GLY A 56 5.79 8.21 -5.12
CA GLY A 56 4.88 8.30 -6.26
C GLY A 56 5.43 9.19 -7.38
N ARG A 57 5.21 8.78 -8.62
CA ARG A 57 5.58 9.54 -9.81
C ARG A 57 4.55 10.66 -10.04
N PRO A 58 4.98 11.92 -10.21
CA PRO A 58 4.09 13.02 -10.58
C PRO A 58 3.18 12.70 -11.76
N ASN A 59 1.88 12.95 -11.62
CA ASN A 59 0.85 12.74 -12.64
C ASN A 59 0.76 11.30 -13.18
N ALA A 60 1.28 10.31 -12.45
CA ALA A 60 1.25 8.94 -12.92
C ALA A 60 -0.14 8.32 -12.79
N GLN A 61 -0.41 7.40 -13.70
CA GLN A 61 -1.66 6.67 -13.77
C GLN A 61 -1.41 5.22 -14.14
N PHE A 62 -2.08 4.31 -13.43
CA PHE A 62 -2.14 2.89 -13.76
C PHE A 62 -3.47 2.32 -13.30
N GLY A 63 -4.26 1.79 -14.23
CA GLY A 63 -5.60 1.28 -13.94
C GLY A 63 -6.46 2.33 -13.25
N LYS A 64 -6.97 2.00 -12.05
CA LYS A 64 -7.79 2.88 -11.23
C LYS A 64 -7.02 3.97 -10.47
N TRP A 65 -5.70 3.80 -10.34
CA TRP A 65 -4.87 4.70 -9.56
C TRP A 65 -4.40 5.88 -10.40
N GLN A 66 -4.58 7.06 -9.83
CA GLN A 66 -4.11 8.35 -10.35
C GLN A 66 -3.38 9.07 -9.21
N LEU A 67 -2.25 9.67 -9.54
CA LEU A 67 -1.44 10.49 -8.64
C LEU A 67 -1.47 11.94 -9.11
N ASN A 68 -1.51 12.88 -8.17
CA ASN A 68 -1.46 14.31 -8.46
C ASN A 68 -0.06 14.75 -8.94
N ARG A 69 0.11 16.04 -9.23
CA ARG A 69 1.41 16.60 -9.70
C ARG A 69 2.58 16.40 -8.74
N PHE A 70 2.35 16.00 -7.50
CA PHE A 70 3.38 15.72 -6.49
C PHE A 70 3.61 14.22 -6.26
N GLY A 71 2.87 13.36 -6.95
CA GLY A 71 2.95 11.91 -6.78
C GLY A 71 2.14 11.38 -5.60
N PHE A 72 1.19 12.14 -5.07
CA PHE A 72 0.30 11.69 -3.98
C PHE A 72 -1.04 11.22 -4.52
N ARG A 73 -1.73 10.37 -3.76
CA ARG A 73 -3.12 9.97 -4.05
C ARG A 73 -4.07 11.11 -3.65
N GLY A 74 -5.18 11.24 -4.39
CA GLY A 74 -6.22 12.24 -4.15
C GLY A 74 -6.10 13.49 -5.05
N PRO A 75 -6.81 14.57 -4.70
CA PRO A 75 -6.89 15.77 -5.54
C PRO A 75 -5.56 16.53 -5.63
N GLU A 76 -5.52 17.51 -6.53
CA GLU A 76 -4.43 18.46 -6.62
C GLU A 76 -4.30 19.29 -5.34
N ILE A 77 -3.06 19.44 -4.87
CA ILE A 77 -2.73 20.26 -3.70
C ILE A 77 -1.75 21.37 -4.08
N THR A 78 -1.47 22.25 -3.13
CA THR A 78 -0.37 23.22 -3.19
C THR A 78 0.76 22.78 -2.26
N LEU A 79 1.98 23.27 -2.51
CA LEU A 79 3.13 22.95 -1.67
C LEU A 79 2.85 23.35 -0.21
N LEU A 80 2.38 24.57 0.03
CA LEU A 80 1.97 25.02 1.35
C LEU A 80 0.48 24.75 1.58
N PRO A 81 0.05 24.45 2.83
CA PRO A 81 -1.36 24.42 3.19
C PRO A 81 -2.05 25.74 2.83
N ARG A 82 -3.33 25.67 2.44
CA ARG A 82 -4.13 26.89 2.32
C ARG A 82 -4.15 27.64 3.65
N HIS A 83 -4.13 28.97 3.59
CA HIS A 83 -4.11 29.79 4.78
C HIS A 83 -5.29 29.46 5.70
N GLY A 84 -5.01 29.20 6.97
CA GLY A 84 -6.03 28.83 7.95
C GLY A 84 -6.43 27.35 7.94
N CYS A 85 -5.90 26.52 7.04
CA CYS A 85 -6.25 25.11 6.94
C CYS A 85 -5.27 24.23 7.72
N THR A 86 -5.79 23.17 8.32
CA THR A 86 -4.98 22.11 8.94
C THR A 86 -4.68 21.05 7.90
N ARG A 87 -3.42 20.74 7.64
CA ARG A 87 -3.04 19.68 6.71
C ARG A 87 -2.68 18.39 7.45
N ILE A 88 -3.36 17.32 7.09
CA ILE A 88 -3.18 15.97 7.63
C ILE A 88 -2.54 15.13 6.53
N ALA A 89 -1.30 14.67 6.75
CA ALA A 89 -0.69 13.66 5.90
C ALA A 89 -1.02 12.27 6.44
N VAL A 90 -1.51 11.37 5.59
CA VAL A 90 -1.75 9.97 5.95
C VAL A 90 -0.66 9.12 5.29
N MET A 91 0.24 8.57 6.12
CA MET A 91 1.38 7.76 5.74
C MET A 91 1.08 6.28 5.98
N GLY A 92 1.42 5.45 5.00
CA GLY A 92 1.23 4.01 5.06
C GLY A 92 1.72 3.31 3.80
N ALA A 93 1.37 2.02 3.65
CA ALA A 93 1.68 1.22 2.47
C ALA A 93 0.45 1.04 1.56
N SER A 94 0.24 -0.15 0.99
CA SER A 94 -0.85 -0.42 0.03
C SER A 94 -2.24 -0.23 0.64
N GLU A 95 -2.41 -0.57 1.91
CA GLU A 95 -3.67 -0.45 2.66
C GLU A 95 -4.09 1.02 2.79
N THR A 96 -3.12 1.93 2.88
CA THR A 96 -3.40 3.38 2.90
C THR A 96 -3.51 3.96 1.50
N PHE A 97 -2.75 3.42 0.53
CA PHE A 97 -2.77 3.87 -0.86
C PHE A 97 -4.12 3.66 -1.54
N GLY A 98 -4.88 2.65 -1.11
CA GLY A 98 -6.15 2.25 -1.68
C GLY A 98 -5.99 1.13 -2.71
N TYR A 99 -5.50 -0.03 -2.28
CA TYR A 99 -5.16 -1.12 -3.20
C TYR A 99 -6.39 -1.81 -3.79
N ASP A 100 -7.38 -2.15 -2.97
CA ASP A 100 -8.58 -2.90 -3.40
C ASP A 100 -9.81 -2.01 -3.55
N GLU A 101 -9.84 -0.88 -2.86
CA GLU A 101 -10.96 0.05 -2.85
C GLU A 101 -11.24 0.69 -4.22
N SER A 102 -12.51 0.98 -4.47
CA SER A 102 -12.96 1.76 -5.63
C SER A 102 -12.32 3.16 -5.62
N PRO A 103 -12.15 3.82 -6.78
CA PRO A 103 -11.60 5.18 -6.82
C PRO A 103 -12.29 6.13 -5.83
N GLY A 104 -11.50 6.81 -4.99
CA GLY A 104 -12.01 7.77 -4.00
C GLY A 104 -12.61 7.13 -2.74
N HIS A 105 -12.60 5.80 -2.64
CA HIS A 105 -13.07 5.06 -1.47
C HIS A 105 -11.92 4.53 -0.61
N GLU A 106 -10.67 4.90 -0.92
CA GLU A 106 -9.58 4.70 0.03
C GLU A 106 -9.81 5.54 1.29
N PHE A 107 -9.47 4.98 2.46
CA PHE A 107 -9.84 5.61 3.74
C PHE A 107 -9.30 7.04 3.93
N PRO A 108 -8.15 7.46 3.37
CA PRO A 108 -7.73 8.86 3.44
C PRO A 108 -8.64 9.83 2.68
N ALA A 109 -9.18 9.41 1.53
CA ALA A 109 -10.12 10.22 0.75
C ALA A 109 -11.45 10.36 1.49
N LEU A 110 -11.97 9.24 2.02
CA LEU A 110 -13.18 9.19 2.84
C LEU A 110 -13.01 10.01 4.13
N LEU A 111 -11.83 9.96 4.75
CA LEU A 111 -11.50 10.80 5.91
C LEU A 111 -11.60 12.29 5.55
N GLY A 112 -11.04 12.70 4.41
CA GLY A 112 -11.17 14.07 3.91
C GLY A 112 -12.63 14.50 3.76
N ALA A 113 -13.47 13.66 3.16
CA ALA A 113 -14.90 13.92 3.01
C ALA A 113 -15.61 14.06 4.37
N LYS A 114 -15.30 13.18 5.33
CA LYS A 114 -15.89 13.19 6.68
C LYS A 114 -15.44 14.41 7.52
N LEU A 115 -14.29 15.00 7.20
CA LEU A 115 -13.74 16.16 7.90
C LEU A 115 -14.10 17.50 7.23
N ALA A 116 -14.65 17.51 6.02
CA ALA A 116 -14.97 18.74 5.28
C ALA A 116 -15.90 19.73 6.01
N GLY A 117 -16.74 19.24 6.94
CA GLY A 117 -17.62 20.05 7.78
C GLY A 117 -17.01 20.53 9.10
N ARG A 118 -15.75 20.19 9.41
CA ARG A 118 -15.10 20.44 10.71
C ARG A 118 -14.08 21.58 10.67
N GLY A 119 -14.19 22.47 9.69
CA GLY A 119 -13.25 23.56 9.42
C GLY A 119 -12.43 23.31 8.16
N CYS A 120 -11.45 24.17 7.89
CA CYS A 120 -10.60 23.97 6.73
C CYS A 120 -9.56 22.88 7.03
N ILE A 121 -9.78 21.68 6.49
CA ILE A 121 -8.90 20.52 6.66
C ILE A 121 -8.51 19.98 5.28
N GLU A 122 -7.23 19.70 5.11
CA GLU A 122 -6.67 19.08 3.90
C GLU A 122 -6.12 17.71 4.27
N VAL A 123 -6.75 16.64 3.81
CA VAL A 123 -6.23 15.28 3.99
C VAL A 123 -5.46 14.89 2.74
N VAL A 124 -4.19 14.54 2.90
CA VAL A 124 -3.29 14.16 1.82
C VAL A 124 -2.85 12.73 2.01
N ASN A 125 -3.19 11.86 1.05
CA ASN A 125 -2.74 10.48 1.04
C ASN A 125 -1.35 10.40 0.42
N VAL A 126 -0.34 10.28 1.28
CA VAL A 126 1.06 10.24 0.86
C VAL A 126 1.61 8.81 0.83
N ALA A 127 0.76 7.79 1.00
CA ALA A 127 1.17 6.40 1.05
C ALA A 127 1.84 5.93 -0.24
N VAL A 128 2.69 4.92 -0.11
CA VAL A 128 3.41 4.29 -1.22
C VAL A 128 3.36 2.79 -1.01
N VAL A 129 2.90 2.05 -2.00
CA VAL A 129 2.75 0.59 -1.86
C VAL A 129 4.10 -0.10 -1.61
N GLY A 130 4.09 -1.04 -0.66
CA GLY A 130 5.28 -1.77 -0.24
C GLY A 130 6.27 -0.95 0.59
N MET A 131 5.87 0.23 1.08
CA MET A 131 6.72 1.08 1.92
C MET A 131 6.75 0.55 3.36
N THR A 132 7.94 0.21 3.85
CA THR A 132 8.16 -0.15 5.26
C THR A 132 8.24 1.10 6.13
N THR A 133 8.01 0.97 7.44
CA THR A 133 8.18 2.07 8.42
C THR A 133 9.56 2.72 8.31
N GLY A 134 10.61 1.92 8.13
CA GLY A 134 11.98 2.42 7.95
C GLY A 134 12.15 3.28 6.71
N THR A 135 11.54 2.89 5.59
CA THR A 135 11.59 3.71 4.36
C THR A 135 10.70 4.96 4.43
N MET A 136 9.65 4.96 5.26
CA MET A 136 8.85 6.16 5.55
C MET A 136 9.69 7.27 6.20
N VAL A 137 10.73 6.94 6.99
CA VAL A 137 11.62 7.93 7.62
C VAL A 137 12.33 8.78 6.56
N SER A 138 12.95 8.12 5.58
CA SER A 138 13.66 8.79 4.48
C SER A 138 12.70 9.56 3.59
N TYR A 139 11.57 8.95 3.25
CA TYR A 139 10.53 9.59 2.44
C TYR A 139 9.94 10.85 3.11
N TRP A 140 9.74 10.81 4.44
CA TRP A 140 9.33 11.98 5.21
C TRP A 140 10.36 13.11 5.13
N ARG A 141 11.62 12.80 5.45
CA ARG A 141 12.72 13.78 5.50
C ARG A 141 12.96 14.45 4.15
N ASN A 142 12.87 13.67 3.07
CA ASN A 142 13.26 14.14 1.75
C ASN A 142 12.09 14.70 0.93
N TRP A 143 10.85 14.35 1.27
CA TRP A 143 9.70 14.67 0.44
C TRP A 143 8.49 15.19 1.22
N VAL A 144 7.86 14.35 2.05
CA VAL A 144 6.54 14.68 2.63
C VAL A 144 6.60 15.91 3.54
N SER A 145 7.69 16.10 4.29
CA SER A 145 7.86 17.26 5.18
C SER A 145 7.83 18.61 4.44
N ARG A 146 8.16 18.66 3.14
CA ARG A 146 8.09 19.88 2.31
C ARG A 146 6.68 20.44 2.18
N PHE A 147 5.67 19.60 2.42
CA PHE A 147 4.26 19.96 2.32
C PHE A 147 3.67 20.49 3.63
N GLN A 148 4.51 20.64 4.67
CA GLN A 148 4.15 21.22 5.97
C GLN A 148 2.82 20.71 6.56
N PRO A 149 2.63 19.39 6.73
CA PRO A 149 1.45 18.90 7.43
C PRO A 149 1.54 19.25 8.93
N ASP A 150 0.42 19.65 9.53
CA ASP A 150 0.31 19.88 10.98
C ASP A 150 0.20 18.56 11.75
N LEU A 151 -0.35 17.54 11.09
CA LEU A 151 -0.65 16.23 11.67
C LEU A 151 -0.27 15.12 10.69
N VAL A 152 0.37 14.07 11.19
CA VAL A 152 0.71 12.87 10.43
C VAL A 152 0.04 11.66 11.07
N VAL A 153 -0.81 10.99 10.30
CA VAL A 153 -1.43 9.72 10.67
C VAL A 153 -0.58 8.60 10.08
N VAL A 154 -0.05 7.73 10.94
CA VAL A 154 0.82 6.62 10.53
C VAL A 154 0.04 5.31 10.68
N TYR A 155 -0.28 4.68 9.54
CA TYR A 155 -0.83 3.33 9.47
C TYR A 155 0.21 2.42 8.79
N SER A 156 1.02 1.76 9.60
CA SER A 156 2.16 0.96 9.13
C SER A 156 1.81 -0.52 9.01
N SER A 157 2.35 -1.19 7.99
CA SER A 157 2.20 -2.63 7.79
C SER A 157 3.34 -3.39 8.47
N PRO A 158 3.12 -4.01 9.65
CA PRO A 158 4.20 -4.65 10.40
C PRO A 158 4.70 -5.94 9.75
N LEU A 159 3.89 -6.61 8.93
CA LEU A 159 4.26 -7.87 8.28
C LEU A 159 5.53 -7.79 7.42
N PHE A 160 5.92 -6.61 6.93
CA PHE A 160 7.21 -6.42 6.24
C PHE A 160 8.43 -6.74 7.12
N TYR A 161 8.26 -6.83 8.44
CA TYR A 161 9.30 -7.18 9.41
C TYR A 161 9.25 -8.64 9.85
N LEU A 162 8.27 -9.44 9.39
CA LEU A 162 8.03 -10.80 9.88
C LEU A 162 9.24 -11.72 9.66
N ALA A 163 9.87 -11.61 8.50
CA ALA A 163 11.03 -12.41 8.11
C ALA A 163 12.39 -11.77 8.47
N SER A 164 12.40 -10.62 9.13
CA SER A 164 13.63 -9.88 9.41
C SER A 164 14.49 -10.59 10.47
N ASP A 165 15.68 -11.03 10.04
CA ASP A 165 16.66 -11.71 10.89
C ASP A 165 17.76 -10.80 11.42
N GLU A 166 17.98 -9.65 10.79
CA GLU A 166 18.99 -8.71 11.26
C GLU A 166 18.39 -7.72 12.27
N PRO A 167 18.98 -7.57 13.47
CA PRO A 167 18.81 -6.34 14.23
C PRO A 167 19.29 -5.18 13.35
N PRO A 168 18.64 -4.02 13.40
CA PRO A 168 18.80 -2.97 12.40
C PRO A 168 20.28 -2.66 12.13
N GLN A 169 20.75 -2.90 10.91
CA GLN A 169 21.93 -2.18 10.43
C GLN A 169 21.59 -0.70 10.54
N ALA A 170 22.41 0.03 11.28
CA ALA A 170 22.42 1.48 11.20
C ALA A 170 22.72 1.81 9.74
N ALA A 171 21.67 1.98 8.92
CA ALA A 171 21.77 2.73 7.69
C ALA A 171 22.35 4.06 8.16
N ALA A 172 23.64 4.26 7.85
CA ALA A 172 24.43 5.38 8.31
C ALA A 172 23.52 6.59 8.25
N ALA A 173 23.26 7.20 9.42
CA ALA A 173 22.44 8.39 9.50
C ALA A 173 23.11 9.41 8.60
N ALA A 174 22.66 9.48 7.35
CA ALA A 174 22.93 10.64 6.53
C ALA A 174 22.46 11.80 7.40
N PRO A 175 23.34 12.77 7.69
CA PRO A 175 22.96 13.92 8.50
C PRO A 175 21.65 14.48 7.93
N PRO A 176 20.74 15.00 8.77
CA PRO A 176 19.55 15.66 8.26
C PRO A 176 20.03 16.63 7.19
N ALA A 177 19.59 16.40 5.94
CA ALA A 177 19.85 17.36 4.90
C ALA A 177 19.35 18.69 5.46
N ALA A 178 20.21 19.72 5.47
CA ALA A 178 19.79 21.08 5.76
C ALA A 178 18.47 21.32 5.01
N PRO A 179 17.48 22.02 5.61
CA PRO A 179 16.17 22.21 5.00
C PRO A 179 16.40 22.58 3.54
N ALA A 180 16.03 21.67 2.64
CA ALA A 180 16.41 21.78 1.25
C ALA A 180 15.84 23.10 0.75
N GLU A 181 16.73 24.09 0.62
CA GLU A 181 16.44 25.41 0.10
C GLU A 181 15.78 25.18 -1.25
N ALA A 182 14.45 25.33 -1.29
CA ALA A 182 13.52 25.07 -2.39
C ALA A 182 14.12 24.40 -3.64
N ALA A 183 14.77 23.24 -3.48
CA ALA A 183 15.44 22.62 -4.60
C ALA A 183 14.34 22.32 -5.62
N PRO A 184 14.48 22.78 -6.88
CA PRO A 184 13.42 22.65 -7.85
C PRO A 184 12.98 21.20 -7.90
N MET A 185 11.67 21.00 -7.84
CA MET A 185 11.06 19.68 -7.95
C MET A 185 11.70 18.96 -9.13
N PRO A 186 12.37 17.81 -8.92
CA PRO A 186 13.04 17.12 -10.02
C PRO A 186 12.00 16.82 -11.10
N ALA A 187 12.35 17.15 -12.35
CA ALA A 187 11.49 16.85 -13.48
C ALA A 187 11.18 15.34 -13.48
N PRO A 188 9.94 14.93 -13.80
CA PRO A 188 9.62 13.51 -13.84
C PRO A 188 10.55 12.83 -14.84
N ALA A 189 11.25 11.78 -14.39
CA ALA A 189 12.02 10.93 -15.29
C ALA A 189 11.10 10.42 -16.43
N PRO A 190 11.61 10.19 -17.64
CA PRO A 190 10.83 9.58 -18.70
C PRO A 190 10.21 8.25 -18.21
N LEU A 191 9.04 7.90 -18.74
CA LEU A 191 8.43 6.60 -18.45
C LEU A 191 9.34 5.49 -18.99
N PRO A 192 9.58 4.41 -18.23
CA PRO A 192 10.25 3.24 -18.76
C PRO A 192 9.48 2.72 -19.99
N GLY A 193 10.20 2.41 -21.06
CA GLY A 193 9.61 1.66 -22.16
C GLY A 193 9.35 0.23 -21.70
N HIS A 194 8.09 -0.13 -21.50
CA HIS A 194 7.72 -1.52 -21.18
C HIS A 194 7.60 -2.36 -22.45
N PRO A 195 8.05 -3.63 -22.43
CA PRO A 195 7.84 -4.54 -23.54
C PRO A 195 6.34 -4.72 -23.83
N PHE A 196 6.02 -5.20 -25.03
CA PHE A 196 4.63 -5.50 -25.38
C PHE A 196 4.02 -6.46 -24.36
N SER A 197 2.84 -6.07 -23.86
CA SER A 197 2.00 -6.92 -23.02
C SER A 197 0.58 -6.86 -23.56
N SER A 198 -0.02 -8.02 -23.85
CA SER A 198 -1.42 -8.06 -24.28
C SER A 198 -2.34 -7.60 -23.15
N ARG A 199 -3.16 -6.59 -23.44
CA ARG A 199 -4.20 -6.08 -22.55
C ARG A 199 -5.41 -7.01 -22.51
N PHE A 200 -5.73 -7.64 -23.63
CA PHE A 200 -6.77 -8.67 -23.69
C PHE A 200 -6.44 -9.85 -22.76
N VAL A 201 -5.20 -10.37 -22.81
CA VAL A 201 -4.77 -11.46 -21.92
C VAL A 201 -4.79 -11.02 -20.45
N LYS A 202 -4.38 -9.78 -20.14
CA LYS A 202 -4.48 -9.23 -18.77
C LYS A 202 -5.93 -9.21 -18.26
N ARG A 203 -6.88 -8.75 -19.06
CA ARG A 203 -8.31 -8.73 -18.71
C ARG A 203 -8.89 -10.13 -18.57
N LEU A 204 -8.56 -11.03 -19.50
CA LEU A 204 -8.99 -12.42 -19.43
C LEU A 204 -8.47 -13.09 -18.16
N ARG A 205 -7.20 -12.85 -17.79
CA ARG A 205 -6.64 -13.31 -16.51
C ARG A 205 -7.42 -12.76 -15.32
N GLY A 206 -7.79 -11.47 -15.33
CA GLY A 206 -8.62 -10.86 -14.27
C GLY A 206 -10.00 -11.52 -14.13
N VAL A 207 -10.68 -11.79 -15.26
CA VAL A 207 -11.97 -12.49 -15.26
C VAL A 207 -11.84 -13.93 -14.76
N ILE A 208 -10.82 -14.66 -15.22
CA ILE A 208 -10.52 -16.01 -14.72
C ILE A 208 -10.25 -15.96 -13.22
N HIS A 209 -9.46 -14.99 -12.75
CA HIS A 209 -9.13 -14.84 -11.34
C HIS A 209 -10.38 -14.67 -10.47
N ALA A 210 -11.32 -13.85 -10.91
CA ALA A 210 -12.59 -13.64 -10.20
C ALA A 210 -13.53 -14.86 -10.23
N ALA A 211 -13.44 -15.71 -11.25
CA ALA A 211 -14.29 -16.89 -11.42
C ALA A 211 -13.75 -18.16 -10.74
N VAL A 212 -12.45 -18.20 -10.42
CA VAL A 212 -11.80 -19.35 -9.80
C VAL A 212 -12.07 -19.37 -8.29
N PRO A 213 -12.61 -20.47 -7.73
CA PRO A 213 -12.87 -20.57 -6.30
C PRO A 213 -11.61 -20.41 -5.44
N ALA A 214 -11.74 -19.79 -4.26
CA ALA A 214 -10.63 -19.51 -3.34
C ALA A 214 -9.79 -20.75 -2.96
N TRP A 215 -10.40 -21.94 -2.88
CA TRP A 215 -9.68 -23.18 -2.57
C TRP A 215 -8.71 -23.60 -3.69
N VAL A 216 -8.99 -23.24 -4.94
CA VAL A 216 -8.08 -23.49 -6.08
C VAL A 216 -6.87 -22.59 -5.96
N TRP A 217 -7.07 -21.29 -5.69
CA TRP A 217 -5.98 -20.35 -5.45
C TRP A 217 -5.14 -20.78 -4.25
N MET A 218 -5.77 -21.22 -3.16
CA MET A 218 -5.08 -21.78 -2.01
C MET A 218 -4.21 -22.99 -2.38
N ALA A 219 -4.70 -23.91 -3.23
CA ALA A 219 -3.91 -25.05 -3.69
C ALA A 219 -2.70 -24.61 -4.53
N VAL A 220 -2.86 -23.60 -5.38
CA VAL A 220 -1.77 -22.99 -6.15
C VAL A 220 -0.74 -22.34 -5.22
N SER A 221 -1.17 -21.51 -4.28
CA SER A 221 -0.31 -20.85 -3.30
C SER A 221 0.44 -21.86 -2.44
N ARG A 222 -0.25 -22.92 -1.99
CA ARG A 222 0.37 -24.03 -1.26
C ARG A 222 1.47 -24.71 -2.06
N HIS A 223 1.21 -25.03 -3.33
CA HIS A 223 2.22 -25.63 -4.19
C HIS A 223 3.44 -24.71 -4.38
N GLN A 224 3.22 -23.40 -4.56
CA GLN A 224 4.31 -22.43 -4.65
C GLN A 224 5.14 -22.35 -3.36
N VAL A 225 4.47 -22.37 -2.21
CA VAL A 225 5.14 -22.38 -0.90
C VAL A 225 5.95 -23.66 -0.73
N GLU A 226 5.39 -24.83 -1.04
CA GLU A 226 6.10 -26.12 -0.99
C GLU A 226 7.36 -26.12 -1.87
N GLN A 227 7.28 -25.55 -3.08
CA GLN A 227 8.45 -25.38 -3.96
C GLN A 227 9.52 -24.45 -3.36
N LYS A 228 9.11 -23.31 -2.78
CA LYS A 228 10.06 -22.37 -2.15
C LYS A 228 10.70 -22.96 -0.90
N LEU A 229 9.94 -23.73 -0.11
CA LEU A 229 10.42 -24.41 1.10
C LEU A 229 11.44 -25.51 0.78
N ALA A 230 11.32 -26.21 -0.36
CA ALA A 230 12.24 -27.29 -0.72
C ALA A 230 13.72 -26.85 -0.80
N GLY A 231 13.99 -25.56 -0.98
CA GLY A 231 15.33 -24.99 -0.99
C GLY A 231 15.80 -24.38 0.33
N LEU A 232 14.99 -24.42 1.39
CA LEU A 232 15.30 -23.79 2.68
C LEU A 232 15.68 -24.83 3.73
N PRO A 233 16.67 -24.52 4.59
CA PRO A 233 17.02 -25.42 5.67
C PRO A 233 15.98 -25.33 6.82
N PRO A 234 15.81 -26.37 7.65
CA PRO A 234 14.79 -26.40 8.70
C PRO A 234 14.83 -25.21 9.68
N GLU A 235 16.02 -24.71 10.00
CA GLU A 235 16.24 -23.55 10.86
C GLU A 235 15.72 -22.24 10.27
N ALA A 236 15.45 -22.18 8.97
CA ALA A 236 14.88 -20.99 8.34
C ALA A 236 13.39 -20.82 8.68
N LEU A 237 12.72 -21.87 9.14
CA LEU A 237 11.29 -21.86 9.46
C LEU A 237 10.99 -20.90 10.63
N ILE A 238 9.83 -20.23 10.52
CA ILE A 238 9.35 -19.27 11.52
C ILE A 238 8.10 -19.87 12.15
N HIS A 239 8.28 -20.40 13.36
CA HIS A 239 7.21 -21.01 14.15
C HIS A 239 6.60 -20.05 15.19
N ALA A 240 7.21 -18.88 15.40
CA ALA A 240 6.75 -17.85 16.32
C ALA A 240 7.30 -16.47 15.89
N PRO A 241 6.67 -15.35 16.29
CA PRO A 241 7.16 -14.01 16.01
C PRO A 241 8.63 -13.81 16.44
N ARG A 242 9.48 -13.38 15.51
CA ARG A 242 10.90 -13.14 15.78
C ARG A 242 11.09 -11.81 16.52
N ALA A 243 11.82 -11.84 17.63
CA ALA A 243 12.15 -10.65 18.41
C ALA A 243 12.93 -9.60 17.60
N ALA A 244 13.80 -10.04 16.68
CA ALA A 244 14.57 -9.15 15.81
C ALA A 244 13.65 -8.30 14.89
N GLY A 245 12.66 -8.92 14.25
CA GLY A 245 11.67 -8.21 13.43
C GLY A 245 10.86 -7.20 14.23
N LEU A 246 10.38 -7.56 15.43
CA LEU A 246 9.64 -6.64 16.30
C LEU A 246 10.53 -5.47 16.79
N ALA A 247 11.81 -5.73 17.10
CA ALA A 247 12.75 -4.69 17.50
C ALA A 247 13.09 -3.74 16.35
N ALA A 248 13.23 -4.25 15.12
CA ALA A 248 13.43 -3.43 13.93
C ALA A 248 12.21 -2.54 13.65
N TYR A 249 11.00 -3.10 13.75
CA TYR A 249 9.76 -2.33 13.63
C TYR A 249 9.66 -1.23 14.70
N GLU A 250 9.95 -1.55 15.97
CA GLU A 250 9.99 -0.57 17.07
C GLU A 250 10.96 0.58 16.78
N HIS A 251 12.19 0.24 16.37
CA HIS A 251 13.23 1.22 16.09
C HIS A 251 12.81 2.18 14.98
N ASP A 252 12.28 1.65 13.87
CA ASP A 252 11.85 2.49 12.75
C ASP A 252 10.63 3.35 13.09
N LEU A 253 9.71 2.85 13.92
CA LEU A 253 8.58 3.63 14.40
C LEU A 253 9.03 4.83 15.24
N VAL A 254 9.95 4.61 16.18
CA VAL A 254 10.56 5.69 16.99
C VAL A 254 11.29 6.69 16.09
N ARG A 255 12.08 6.23 15.12
CA ARG A 255 12.78 7.11 14.16
C ARG A 255 11.81 7.94 13.33
N LEU A 256 10.69 7.38 12.90
CA LEU A 256 9.67 8.09 12.15
C LEU A 256 9.01 9.17 13.01
N ILE A 257 8.61 8.84 14.25
CA ILE A 257 8.04 9.80 15.19
C ILE A 257 9.00 10.97 15.42
N ALA A 258 10.27 10.67 15.70
CA ALA A 258 11.30 11.69 15.91
C ALA A 258 11.50 12.57 14.67
N ALA A 259 11.53 11.98 13.47
CA ALA A 259 11.67 12.72 12.22
C ALA A 259 10.48 13.64 11.93
N VAL A 260 9.26 13.21 12.24
CA VAL A 260 8.04 14.03 12.08
C VAL A 260 8.04 15.20 13.06
N ARG A 261 8.32 14.94 14.33
CA ARG A 261 8.39 15.98 15.38
C ARG A 261 9.48 17.00 15.14
N ALA A 262 10.64 16.59 14.61
CA ALA A 262 11.73 17.50 14.29
C ALA A 262 11.34 18.58 13.25
N GLN A 263 10.27 18.33 12.47
CA GLN A 263 9.71 19.29 11.51
C GLN A 263 8.44 19.99 12.04
N GLY A 264 8.15 19.89 13.33
CA GLY A 264 7.04 20.60 14.00
C GLY A 264 5.66 19.96 13.85
N ALA A 265 5.55 18.81 13.16
CA ALA A 265 4.28 18.13 12.96
C ALA A 265 3.94 17.18 14.12
N ARG A 266 2.65 17.04 14.41
CA ARG A 266 2.13 16.07 15.39
C ARG A 266 1.99 14.70 14.76
N VAL A 267 2.16 13.63 15.54
CA VAL A 267 2.01 12.25 15.08
C VAL A 267 0.82 11.60 15.75
N VAL A 268 0.06 10.80 15.01
CA VAL A 268 -0.94 9.85 15.51
C VAL A 268 -0.60 8.48 14.93
N LEU A 269 -0.44 7.49 15.80
CA LEU A 269 -0.25 6.10 15.38
C LEU A 269 -1.61 5.41 15.27
N VAL A 270 -1.71 4.46 14.35
CA VAL A 270 -2.90 3.63 14.17
C VAL A 270 -2.46 2.18 14.21
N THR A 271 -3.08 1.35 15.05
CA THR A 271 -2.79 -0.10 15.08
C THR A 271 -3.20 -0.75 13.76
N HIS A 272 -2.39 -1.67 13.24
CA HIS A 272 -2.69 -2.40 12.01
C HIS A 272 -3.86 -3.35 12.22
N ALA A 273 -4.67 -3.56 11.19
CA ALA A 273 -5.87 -4.39 11.28
C ALA A 273 -5.90 -5.42 10.17
N GLN A 274 -6.41 -6.61 10.48
CA GLN A 274 -6.38 -7.76 9.58
C GLN A 274 -7.71 -8.51 9.54
N ARG A 275 -7.96 -9.20 8.43
CA ARG A 275 -9.19 -9.98 8.22
C ARG A 275 -9.31 -11.18 9.15
N ALA A 276 -8.18 -11.82 9.48
CA ALA A 276 -8.14 -13.06 10.24
C ALA A 276 -7.77 -12.86 11.71
N GLU A 277 -8.19 -13.81 12.55
CA GLU A 277 -7.93 -13.82 13.99
C GLU A 277 -7.53 -15.23 14.47
N LEU A 278 -7.02 -15.30 15.70
CA LEU A 278 -6.77 -16.56 16.39
C LEU A 278 -7.94 -16.93 17.31
N PRO A 279 -8.36 -18.22 17.36
CA PRO A 279 -7.83 -19.34 16.58
C PRO A 279 -8.21 -19.28 15.09
N LEU A 280 -7.35 -19.80 14.21
CA LEU A 280 -7.54 -19.72 12.76
C LEU A 280 -8.81 -20.47 12.31
N ALA A 281 -9.74 -19.74 11.70
CA ALA A 281 -10.90 -20.33 11.05
C ALA A 281 -10.53 -20.90 9.66
N PRO A 282 -11.16 -22.00 9.19
CA PRO A 282 -10.89 -22.54 7.84
C PRO A 282 -11.04 -21.53 6.71
N ARG A 283 -11.95 -20.55 6.86
CA ARG A 283 -12.15 -19.46 5.89
C ARG A 283 -10.97 -18.50 5.76
N ALA A 284 -10.03 -18.48 6.72
CA ALA A 284 -8.81 -17.67 6.69
C ALA A 284 -7.68 -18.32 5.90
N LEU A 285 -7.77 -19.63 5.63
CA LEU A 285 -6.67 -20.36 5.03
C LEU A 285 -6.28 -19.86 3.63
N PRO A 286 -7.21 -19.49 2.71
CA PRO A 286 -6.82 -18.95 1.42
C PRO A 286 -5.90 -17.73 1.54
N ASP A 287 -6.25 -16.76 2.39
CA ASP A 287 -5.52 -15.51 2.57
C ASP A 287 -4.15 -15.75 3.18
N LEU A 288 -4.09 -16.62 4.19
CA LEU A 288 -2.85 -16.92 4.87
C LEU A 288 -1.90 -17.70 3.95
N TRP A 289 -2.42 -18.58 3.08
CA TRP A 289 -1.60 -19.26 2.09
C TRP A 289 -1.12 -18.31 1.00
N GLU A 290 -1.94 -17.35 0.58
CA GLU A 290 -1.53 -16.27 -0.33
C GLU A 290 -0.43 -15.41 0.29
N GLU A 291 -0.61 -14.93 1.52
CA GLU A 291 0.39 -14.15 2.25
C GLU A 291 1.70 -14.95 2.43
N ARG A 292 1.59 -16.25 2.74
CA ARG A 292 2.73 -17.16 2.85
C ARG A 292 3.51 -17.32 1.54
N THR A 293 2.97 -16.96 0.38
CA THR A 293 3.78 -16.92 -0.85
C THR A 293 4.91 -15.88 -0.76
N TRP A 294 4.75 -14.83 0.05
CA TRP A 294 5.76 -13.79 0.29
C TRP A 294 6.75 -14.20 1.38
N VAL A 295 6.29 -14.87 2.43
CA VAL A 295 7.13 -15.40 3.51
C VAL A 295 6.92 -16.92 3.66
N PRO A 296 7.46 -17.73 2.73
CA PRO A 296 7.17 -19.18 2.67
C PRO A 296 7.56 -19.93 3.94
N GLN A 297 8.60 -19.47 4.61
CA GLN A 297 9.14 -20.05 5.84
C GLN A 297 8.25 -19.85 7.08
N ALA A 298 7.26 -18.95 7.04
CA ALA A 298 6.40 -18.69 8.18
C ALA A 298 5.21 -19.65 8.26
N ASP A 299 4.94 -20.15 9.45
CA ASP A 299 3.71 -20.89 9.72
C ASP A 299 2.50 -19.96 9.72
N LEU A 300 1.32 -20.47 9.32
CA LEU A 300 0.13 -19.65 9.12
C LEU A 300 -0.30 -18.85 10.37
N PRO A 301 -0.25 -19.39 11.61
CA PRO A 301 -0.58 -18.60 12.80
C PRO A 301 0.35 -17.40 13.02
N VAL A 302 1.61 -17.50 12.58
CA VAL A 302 2.65 -16.48 12.85
C VAL A 302 2.31 -15.13 12.23
N PHE A 303 1.59 -15.09 11.11
CA PHE A 303 1.13 -13.82 10.51
C PHE A 303 0.27 -13.02 11.49
N ILE A 304 -0.66 -13.69 12.18
CA ILE A 304 -1.57 -13.05 13.14
C ILE A 304 -0.89 -12.80 14.48
N GLU A 305 -0.03 -13.72 14.92
CA GLU A 305 0.75 -13.55 16.15
C GLU A 305 1.73 -12.37 16.03
N PHE A 306 2.40 -12.23 14.88
CA PHE A 306 3.34 -11.15 14.61
C PHE A 306 2.61 -9.81 14.56
N ASP A 307 1.49 -9.73 13.84
CA ASP A 307 0.69 -8.50 13.79
C ASP A 307 0.22 -8.06 15.18
N ARG A 308 -0.31 -9.00 15.99
CA ARG A 308 -0.70 -8.74 17.38
C ARG A 308 0.48 -8.23 18.21
N ALA A 309 1.64 -8.87 18.09
CA ALA A 309 2.85 -8.44 18.81
C ALA A 309 3.34 -7.07 18.36
N ALA A 310 3.27 -6.76 17.06
CA ALA A 310 3.60 -5.46 16.51
C ALA A 310 2.61 -4.36 16.92
N ASN A 311 1.32 -4.67 17.05
CA ASN A 311 0.33 -3.75 17.61
C ASN A 311 0.61 -3.44 19.08
N ALA A 312 1.04 -4.42 19.88
CA ALA A 312 1.53 -4.17 21.24
C ALA A 312 2.79 -3.29 21.27
N VAL A 313 3.70 -3.45 20.30
CA VAL A 313 4.84 -2.54 20.09
C VAL A 313 4.35 -1.12 19.79
N THR A 314 3.42 -0.96 18.84
CA THR A 314 2.84 0.34 18.48
C THR A 314 2.24 1.05 19.69
N GLN A 315 1.46 0.36 20.51
CA GLN A 315 0.88 0.93 21.74
C GLN A 315 1.95 1.30 22.77
N ARG A 316 2.96 0.46 22.99
CA ARG A 316 4.07 0.74 23.91
C ARG A 316 4.89 1.95 23.46
N VAL A 317 5.22 2.03 22.17
CA VAL A 317 5.91 3.19 21.58
C VAL A 317 5.04 4.43 21.71
N ALA A 318 3.73 4.33 21.44
CA ALA A 318 2.82 5.46 21.59
C ALA A 318 2.83 6.04 23.01
N ALA A 319 2.77 5.15 24.02
CA ALA A 319 2.82 5.55 25.42
C ALA A 319 4.17 6.16 25.80
N ARG A 320 5.29 5.54 25.40
CA ARG A 320 6.64 6.03 25.70
C ARG A 320 6.95 7.37 25.03
N GLU A 321 6.56 7.53 23.77
CA GLU A 321 6.80 8.73 23.00
C GLU A 321 5.72 9.79 23.22
N GLU A 322 4.70 9.54 24.05
CA GLU A 322 3.58 10.45 24.29
C GLU A 322 2.89 10.91 22.98
N VAL A 323 2.62 9.95 22.08
CA VAL A 323 1.83 10.18 20.86
C VAL A 323 0.47 9.48 20.97
N PRO A 324 -0.63 10.10 20.51
CA PRO A 324 -1.92 9.45 20.46
C PRO A 324 -1.89 8.17 19.59
N VAL A 325 -2.62 7.15 20.03
CA VAL A 325 -2.86 5.93 19.28
C VAL A 325 -4.36 5.74 19.04
N ILE A 326 -4.74 5.41 17.81
CA ILE A 326 -6.08 5.00 17.44
C ILE A 326 -6.06 3.48 17.25
N ASP A 327 -6.84 2.76 18.07
CA ASP A 327 -6.85 1.30 18.04
C ASP A 327 -7.80 0.76 16.97
N ALA A 328 -7.36 0.76 15.72
CA ALA A 328 -8.12 0.23 14.60
C ALA A 328 -8.21 -1.30 14.61
N ALA A 329 -7.18 -1.99 15.10
CA ALA A 329 -7.17 -3.44 15.30
C ALA A 329 -8.39 -3.89 16.12
N ALA A 330 -8.66 -3.22 17.25
CA ALA A 330 -9.79 -3.56 18.13
C ALA A 330 -11.18 -3.39 17.48
N GLN A 331 -11.28 -2.63 16.38
CA GLN A 331 -12.55 -2.33 15.70
C GLN A 331 -12.73 -3.09 14.39
N LEU A 332 -11.62 -3.48 13.75
CA LEU A 332 -11.62 -4.01 12.39
C LEU A 332 -11.12 -5.45 12.30
N ASN A 333 -10.35 -5.94 13.28
CA ASN A 333 -9.90 -7.33 13.26
C ASN A 333 -11.08 -8.30 13.18
N GLY A 334 -10.93 -9.33 12.35
CA GLY A 334 -11.98 -10.33 12.16
C GLY A 334 -13.18 -9.85 11.32
N CYS A 335 -13.19 -8.61 10.81
CA CYS A 335 -14.25 -8.13 9.93
C CYS A 335 -14.10 -8.67 8.49
N TRP A 336 -14.69 -9.82 8.21
CA TRP A 336 -14.57 -10.48 6.90
C TRP A 336 -15.01 -9.63 5.71
N ASP A 337 -16.07 -8.84 5.86
CA ASP A 337 -16.58 -7.97 4.80
C ASP A 337 -15.82 -6.64 4.69
N CYS A 338 -14.81 -6.41 5.53
CA CYS A 338 -14.02 -5.19 5.52
C CYS A 338 -12.76 -5.31 4.65
N PHE A 339 -12.34 -6.51 4.27
CA PHE A 339 -11.07 -6.75 3.60
C PHE A 339 -11.21 -7.67 2.38
N GLY A 340 -10.41 -7.40 1.34
CA GLY A 340 -10.34 -8.20 0.12
C GLY A 340 -9.47 -9.45 0.29
N ASP A 341 -8.36 -9.28 1.00
CA ASP A 341 -7.43 -10.33 1.42
C ASP A 341 -7.13 -10.22 2.93
N LEU A 342 -5.96 -10.67 3.38
CA LEU A 342 -5.56 -10.61 4.79
C LEU A 342 -5.49 -9.17 5.34
N ASN A 343 -5.05 -8.19 4.54
CA ASN A 343 -4.62 -6.88 5.03
C ASN A 343 -5.27 -5.69 4.28
N HIS A 344 -5.72 -5.87 3.04
CA HIS A 344 -6.23 -4.78 2.21
C HIS A 344 -7.73 -4.56 2.39
N PHE A 345 -8.11 -3.31 2.65
CA PHE A 345 -9.52 -2.94 2.80
C PHE A 345 -10.27 -3.01 1.48
N VAL A 346 -11.53 -3.45 1.54
CA VAL A 346 -12.54 -3.06 0.53
C VAL A 346 -13.23 -1.78 0.98
N ASP A 347 -14.06 -1.18 0.12
CA ASP A 347 -14.78 0.08 0.38
C ASP A 347 -15.43 0.13 1.77
N ARG A 348 -16.05 -0.98 2.22
CA ARG A 348 -16.66 -1.07 3.54
C ARG A 348 -15.66 -0.97 4.70
N GLY A 349 -14.49 -1.59 4.57
CA GLY A 349 -13.44 -1.52 5.58
C GLY A 349 -12.81 -0.14 5.63
N ALA A 350 -12.54 0.45 4.47
CA ALA A 350 -12.01 1.81 4.36
C ALA A 350 -12.97 2.85 4.93
N GLU A 351 -14.28 2.70 4.71
CA GLU A 351 -15.32 3.57 5.31
C GLU A 351 -15.30 3.48 6.84
N ARG A 352 -15.17 2.27 7.41
CA ARG A 352 -15.07 2.08 8.86
C ARG A 352 -13.79 2.64 9.46
N MET A 353 -12.66 2.48 8.76
CA MET A 353 -11.38 3.08 9.14
C MET A 353 -11.50 4.61 9.13
N ALA A 354 -12.02 5.19 8.05
CA ALA A 354 -12.23 6.63 7.93
C ALA A 354 -13.16 7.18 9.02
N ASP A 355 -14.24 6.47 9.35
CA ASP A 355 -15.15 6.78 10.46
C ASP A 355 -14.46 6.78 11.82
N LEU A 356 -13.62 5.77 12.08
CA LEU A 356 -12.85 5.66 13.31
C LEU A 356 -11.88 6.85 13.45
N LEU A 357 -11.11 7.12 12.40
CA LEU A 357 -10.18 8.24 12.35
C LEU A 357 -10.90 9.57 12.51
N ALA A 358 -11.99 9.80 11.78
CA ALA A 358 -12.77 11.03 11.89
C ALA A 358 -13.30 11.27 13.30
N ARG A 359 -13.63 10.22 14.07
CA ARG A 359 -14.08 10.36 15.47
C ARG A 359 -12.94 10.65 16.44
N GLN A 360 -11.77 10.04 16.24
CA GLN A 360 -10.72 10.01 17.26
C GLN A 360 -9.53 10.93 16.97
N LEU A 361 -9.39 11.46 15.75
CA LEU A 361 -8.26 12.35 15.43
C LEU A 361 -8.30 13.61 16.31
N PRO A 362 -7.17 13.96 16.96
CA PRO A 362 -7.08 15.11 17.84
C PRO A 362 -6.86 16.39 17.03
N LEU A 363 -7.91 16.79 16.30
CA LEU A 363 -7.91 18.00 15.49
C LEU A 363 -7.71 19.23 16.39
N PRO A 364 -6.91 20.21 15.96
CA PRO A 364 -6.76 21.45 16.71
C PRO A 364 -8.13 22.14 16.84
N GLN A 365 -8.57 22.38 18.08
CA GLN A 365 -9.68 23.28 18.34
C GLN A 365 -9.19 24.70 18.04
N ARG A 366 -9.62 25.29 16.93
CA ARG A 366 -9.42 26.73 16.74
C ARG A 366 -10.57 27.46 17.40
N GLY A 367 -10.23 28.34 18.33
CA GLY A 367 -11.16 29.20 19.04
C GLY A 367 -11.98 30.05 18.06
N GLN A 368 -13.19 30.38 18.52
CA GLN A 368 -14.06 31.40 17.94
C GLN A 368 -13.35 32.74 17.79
#